data_AF-A0A8U0U6S3-F1
#
_entry.id   AF-A0A8U0U6S3-F1
#
_cell.length_a   1.000
_cell.length_b   1.000
_cell.length_c   1.000
_cell.angle_alpha   90.00
_cell.angle_beta   90.00
_cell.angle_gamma   90.00
#
_symmetry.space_group_name_H-M   'P 1'
#
loop_
_entity.id
_entity.type
_entity.pdbx_description
1 polymer ?
#
loop_
_entity_poly.entity_id
_entity_poly.type
_entity_poly.pdbx_seq_one_letter_code
_entity_poly.pdbx_strand_id
1 'polypeptide(L)'
;MYCLREIASRKGFAYIQSRQALNSVVKITSKKKHPELITFKFGNSNTAGIEISAVERYLIPNAGDATKAIKQQIMKVLDALESS
;
A
#
# COMPACT_ATOMS: atom_id res chain seq x y z
N MET A 1 -2.47 3.02 5.30
CA MET A 1 -2.90 1.67 4.91
C MET A 1 -2.52 0.71 6.02
N TYR A 2 -3.48 -0.09 6.49
CA TYR A 2 -3.24 -1.11 7.50
C TYR A 2 -3.33 -2.49 6.85
N CYS A 3 -2.46 -3.40 7.25
CA CYS A 3 -2.59 -4.83 6.97
C CYS A 3 -2.93 -5.54 8.28
N LEU A 4 -4.07 -6.24 8.29
CA LEU A 4 -4.51 -7.04 9.42
C LEU A 4 -4.30 -8.51 9.09
N ARG A 5 -3.61 -9.25 9.97
CA ARG A 5 -3.40 -10.69 9.85
C ARG A 5 -4.32 -11.41 10.82
N GLU A 6 -5.26 -12.18 10.29
CA GLU A 6 -6.19 -12.97 11.09
C GLU A 6 -5.47 -13.97 12.01
N ILE A 7 -6.04 -14.17 13.19
CA ILE A 7 -5.57 -15.18 14.14
C ILE A 7 -6.38 -16.46 13.88
N ALA A 8 -5.75 -17.47 13.30
CA ALA A 8 -6.43 -18.71 12.88
C ALA A 8 -7.23 -19.39 14.01
N SER A 9 -6.74 -19.33 15.24
CA SER A 9 -7.39 -19.91 16.42
C SER A 9 -8.48 -19.04 17.06
N ARG A 10 -8.66 -17.78 16.62
CA ARG A 10 -9.58 -16.82 17.22
C ARG A 10 -10.36 -16.07 16.15
N LYS A 11 -11.52 -16.61 15.78
CA LYS A 11 -12.43 -16.01 14.79
C LYS A 11 -12.77 -14.56 15.16
N GLY A 12 -12.65 -13.66 14.18
CA GLY A 12 -12.95 -12.24 14.33
C GLY A 12 -11.81 -11.40 14.94
N PHE A 13 -10.66 -12.00 15.25
CA PHE A 13 -9.48 -11.28 15.74
C PHE A 13 -8.34 -11.28 14.72
N ALA A 14 -7.58 -10.19 14.70
CA ALA A 14 -6.41 -10.03 13.85
C ALA A 14 -5.34 -9.19 14.55
N TYR A 15 -4.08 -9.40 14.20
CA TYR A 15 -2.98 -8.50 14.56
C TYR A 15 -2.82 -7.43 13.49
N ILE A 16 -2.43 -6.22 13.91
CA ILE A 16 -1.92 -5.21 12.97
C ILE A 16 -0.52 -5.66 12.55
N GLN A 17 -0.42 -6.21 11.34
CA GLN A 17 0.83 -6.69 10.79
C GLN A 17 1.66 -5.55 10.19
N SER A 18 0.99 -4.52 9.66
CA SER A 18 1.63 -3.33 9.11
C SER A 18 0.72 -2.11 9.20
N ARG A 19 1.35 -0.94 9.31
CA ARG A 19 0.75 0.38 9.25
C ARG A 19 1.68 1.31 8.46
N GLN A 20 1.28 1.65 7.23
CA GLN A 20 2.04 2.53 6.36
C GLN A 20 1.27 3.81 6.06
N ALA A 21 1.94 4.96 6.06
CA ALA A 21 1.32 6.23 5.67
C ALA A 21 1.08 6.26 4.14
N LEU A 22 -0.03 6.84 3.68
CA LEU A 22 -0.35 6.82 2.24
C LEU A 22 0.63 7.65 1.40
N ASN A 23 1.07 8.79 1.94
CA ASN A 23 2.10 9.64 1.32
C ASN A 23 3.49 8.96 1.26
N SER A 24 3.73 7.91 2.04
CA SER A 24 4.98 7.13 1.97
C SER A 24 5.01 6.11 0.84
N VAL A 25 3.91 5.91 0.11
CA VAL A 25 3.87 4.96 -1.01
C VAL A 25 4.62 5.56 -2.20
N VAL A 26 5.80 5.00 -2.51
CA VAL A 26 6.64 5.47 -3.62
C VAL A 26 6.46 4.64 -4.90
N LYS A 27 5.97 3.41 -4.79
CA LYS A 27 5.70 2.56 -5.96
C LYS A 27 4.63 1.50 -5.70
N ILE A 28 3.77 1.28 -6.70
CA ILE A 28 2.82 0.17 -6.75
C ILE A 28 3.06 -0.59 -8.06
N THR A 29 3.34 -1.88 -7.98
CA THR A 29 3.61 -2.72 -9.17
C THR A 29 2.89 -4.04 -9.10
N SER A 30 2.53 -4.62 -10.25
CA SER A 30 2.06 -6.00 -10.39
C SER A 30 2.95 -6.76 -11.36
N LYS A 31 2.88 -8.10 -11.35
CA LYS A 31 3.50 -8.93 -12.39
C LYS A 31 2.46 -9.23 -13.45
N LYS A 32 2.80 -9.07 -14.75
CA LYS A 32 1.88 -9.36 -15.86
C LYS A 32 1.29 -10.78 -15.82
N LYS A 33 2.09 -11.77 -15.40
CA LYS A 33 1.65 -13.17 -15.25
C LYS A 33 0.79 -13.44 -14.00
N HIS A 34 0.85 -12.55 -13.01
CA HIS A 34 0.11 -12.65 -11.74
C HIS A 34 -0.43 -11.26 -11.38
N PRO A 35 -1.44 -10.76 -12.11
CA PRO A 35 -1.95 -9.40 -11.94
C PRO A 35 -2.51 -9.14 -10.53
N GLU A 36 -2.93 -10.18 -9.82
CA GLU A 36 -3.42 -10.13 -8.44
C GLU A 36 -2.30 -9.93 -7.42
N LEU A 37 -1.04 -10.21 -7.78
CA LEU A 37 0.10 -10.08 -6.88
C LEU A 37 0.66 -8.65 -6.95
N ILE A 38 0.21 -7.82 -6.03
CA ILE A 38 0.59 -6.42 -5.93
C ILE A 38 1.76 -6.26 -4.97
N THR A 39 2.75 -5.47 -5.38
CA THR A 39 3.88 -5.05 -4.54
C THR A 39 3.74 -3.57 -4.27
N PHE A 40 3.68 -3.21 -2.99
CA PHE A 40 3.78 -1.84 -2.50
C PHE A 40 5.20 -1.61 -2.01
N LYS A 41 5.80 -0.50 -2.43
CA LYS A 41 7.07 -0.01 -1.91
C LYS A 41 6.81 1.30 -1.17
N PHE A 42 7.34 1.39 0.03
CA PHE A 42 7.22 2.55 0.90
C PHE A 42 8.57 3.17 1.15
N GLY A 43 8.58 4.48 1.41
CA GLY A 43 9.77 5.22 1.75
C GLY A 43 9.63 6.70 1.43
N ASN A 44 10.76 7.35 1.19
CA ASN A 44 10.83 8.78 0.95
C ASN A 44 11.24 9.03 -0.50
N SER A 45 10.61 10.04 -1.11
CA SER A 45 11.00 10.56 -2.42
C SER A 45 11.51 11.99 -2.23
N ASN A 46 12.75 12.24 -2.62
CA ASN A 46 13.34 13.58 -2.61
C ASN A 46 13.99 13.87 -3.98
N THR A 47 14.60 15.04 -4.12
CA THR A 47 15.28 15.46 -5.36
C THR A 47 16.48 14.59 -5.74
N ALA A 48 17.06 13.84 -4.79
CA ALA A 48 18.15 12.90 -5.03
C ALA A 48 17.67 11.49 -5.43
N GLY A 49 16.37 11.20 -5.30
CA GLY A 49 15.77 9.95 -5.73
C GLY A 49 14.77 9.36 -4.74
N ILE A 50 14.48 8.06 -4.91
CA ILE A 50 13.57 7.30 -4.07
C ILE A 50 14.38 6.38 -3.16
N GLU A 51 14.23 6.54 -1.85
CA GLU A 51 14.75 5.63 -0.84
C GLU A 51 13.62 4.70 -0.37
N ILE A 52 13.81 3.39 -0.51
CA ILE A 52 12.82 2.38 -0.12
C ILE A 52 13.12 1.89 1.29
N SER A 53 12.21 2.10 2.22
CA SER A 53 12.30 1.63 3.60
C SER A 53 11.56 0.31 3.84
N ALA A 54 10.50 0.04 3.07
CA ALA A 54 9.73 -1.19 3.20
C ALA A 54 9.15 -1.68 1.87
N VAL A 55 8.98 -3.00 1.75
CA VAL A 55 8.35 -3.64 0.60
C VAL A 55 7.35 -4.67 1.10
N GLU A 56 6.10 -4.54 0.68
CA GLU A 56 5.02 -5.45 1.05
C GLU A 56 4.36 -6.03 -0.19
N ARG A 57 4.00 -7.32 -0.13
CA ARG A 57 3.40 -8.04 -1.26
C ARG A 57 2.10 -8.70 -0.81
N TYR A 58 1.05 -8.46 -1.58
CA TYR A 58 -0.28 -8.97 -1.29
C TYR A 58 -0.89 -9.60 -2.54
N LEU A 59 -1.50 -10.77 -2.36
CA LEU A 59 -2.38 -11.35 -3.35
C LEU A 59 -3.78 -10.80 -3.11
N ILE A 60 -4.26 -9.97 -4.02
CA ILE A 60 -5.52 -9.23 -3.87
C ILE A 60 -6.49 -9.69 -4.97
N PRO A 61 -7.62 -10.32 -4.63
CA PRO A 61 -8.70 -10.55 -5.59
C PRO A 61 -9.16 -9.23 -6.20
N ASN A 62 -9.39 -9.18 -7.52
CA ASN A 62 -9.77 -7.96 -8.23
C ASN A 62 -8.82 -6.77 -7.97
N ALA A 63 -7.50 -7.03 -8.00
CA ALA A 63 -6.48 -6.04 -7.64
C ALA A 63 -6.53 -4.72 -8.44
N GLY A 64 -7.13 -4.71 -9.64
CA GLY A 64 -7.37 -3.49 -10.42
C GLY A 64 -8.19 -2.44 -9.65
N ASP A 65 -9.29 -2.87 -9.04
CA ASP A 65 -10.17 -1.97 -8.28
C ASP A 65 -9.52 -1.51 -6.98
N ALA A 66 -8.87 -2.45 -6.27
CA ALA A 66 -8.17 -2.15 -5.03
C ALA A 66 -7.04 -1.12 -5.25
N THR A 67 -6.21 -1.33 -6.28
CA THR A 67 -5.11 -0.39 -6.58
C THR A 67 -5.62 0.94 -7.12
N LYS A 68 -6.75 0.96 -7.85
CA LYS A 68 -7.42 2.20 -8.25
C LYS A 68 -7.88 3.01 -7.03
N ALA A 69 -8.56 2.38 -6.09
CA ALA A 69 -9.04 3.03 -4.86
C ALA A 69 -7.88 3.57 -4.00
N ILE A 70 -6.81 2.79 -3.82
CA ILE A 70 -5.62 3.22 -3.06
C ILE A 70 -4.96 4.42 -3.73
N LYS A 71 -4.75 4.40 -5.06
CA LYS A 71 -4.18 5.54 -5.80
C LYS A 71 -5.02 6.80 -5.65
N GLN A 72 -6.34 6.69 -5.79
CA GLN A 72 -7.25 7.83 -5.59
C GLN A 72 -7.13 8.41 -4.17
N GLN A 73 -7.01 7.55 -3.15
CA GLN A 73 -6.86 8.01 -1.78
C GLN A 73 -5.49 8.65 -1.51
N ILE A 74 -4.43 8.16 -2.15
CA ILE A 74 -3.09 8.79 -2.08
C ILE A 74 -3.16 10.21 -2.63
N MET A 75 -3.74 10.41 -3.82
CA MET A 75 -3.87 11.74 -4.42
C MET A 75 -4.60 12.71 -3.49
N LYS A 76 -5.74 12.30 -2.93
CA LYS A 76 -6.49 13.14 -1.97
C LYS A 76 -5.67 13.57 -0.76
N VAL A 77 -4.78 12.71 -0.26
CA VAL A 77 -3.89 13.05 0.87
C VAL A 77 -2.83 14.05 0.43
N LEU A 78 -2.25 13.90 -0.76
CA LEU A 78 -1.26 14.84 -1.29
C LEU A 78 -1.88 16.21 -1.55
N ASP A 79 -3.04 16.26 -2.22
CA ASP A 79 -3.78 17.51 -2.49
C ASP A 79 -4.12 18.26 -1.19
N ALA A 80 -4.46 17.53 -0.13
CA ALA A 80 -4.77 18.12 1.18
C ALA A 80 -3.53 18.63 1.93
N LEU A 81 -2.34 18.07 1.65
CA LEU A 81 -1.07 18.52 2.25
C LEU A 81 -0.48 19.73 1.50
N GLU A 82 -0.75 19.88 0.21
CA GLU A 82 -0.30 21.04 -0.58
C GLU A 82 -1.17 22.29 -0.35
N SER A 83 -2.40 22.10 0.13
CA SER A 83 -3.37 23.18 0.40
C SER A 83 -3.35 23.69 1.85
N SER A 84 -2.48 23.13 2.69
CA SER A 84 -2.28 23.47 4.10
C SER A 84 -0.95 24.17 4.34
#